data_AF-A0A1G5QY18-F1
#
_entry.id   AF-A0A1G5QY18-F1
#
_cell.length_a   1.000
_cell.length_b   1.000
_cell.length_c   1.000
_cell.angle_alpha   90.00
_cell.angle_beta   90.00
_cell.angle_gamma   90.00
#
_symmetry.space_group_name_H-M   'P 1'
#
loop_
_entity.id
_entity.type
_entity.pdbx_description
1 polymer ?
#
loop_
_entity_poly.entity_id
_entity_poly.type
_entity_poly.pdbx_seq_one_letter_code
_entity_poly.pdbx_strand_id
1 'polypeptide(L)' 'MRPEVQWPDAATPTGDPLVDKALNRLGSVPAAPVADHGDLYAAIHDSLLEALDSEPGLPAAPINTPRLESDS' A
#
# COMPACT_ATOMS: atom_id res chain seq x y z
N MET A 1 29.17 -6.57 -20.95
CA MET A 1 28.26 -6.95 -19.86
C MET A 1 27.10 -5.97 -19.86
N ARG A 2 25.85 -6.43 -19.81
CA ARG A 2 24.71 -5.50 -19.57
C ARG A 2 24.76 -5.09 -18.10
N PRO A 3 24.55 -3.80 -17.77
CA PRO A 3 24.41 -3.40 -16.38
C PRO A 3 23.22 -4.17 -15.77
N GLU A 4 23.42 -4.70 -14.57
CA GLU A 4 22.33 -5.27 -13.80
C GLU A 4 21.34 -4.14 -13.46
N VAL A 5 20.06 -4.39 -13.67
CA VAL A 5 19.02 -3.42 -13.31
C VAL A 5 18.91 -3.42 -11.80
N GLN A 6 19.25 -2.29 -11.19
CA GLN A 6 19.02 -2.09 -9.77
C GLN A 6 17.56 -1.74 -9.55
N TRP A 7 16.82 -2.68 -8.96
CA TRP A 7 15.45 -2.48 -8.57
C TRP A 7 15.39 -1.70 -7.25
N PRO A 8 14.36 -0.86 -7.05
CA PRO A 8 14.12 -0.23 -5.77
C PRO A 8 13.79 -1.29 -4.71
N ASP A 9 14.06 -0.95 -3.45
CA ASP A 9 13.63 -1.74 -2.31
C ASP A 9 12.10 -1.79 -2.21
N ALA A 10 11.59 -2.71 -1.38
CA ALA A 10 10.17 -2.82 -1.10
C ALA A 10 9.59 -1.49 -0.58
N ALA A 11 8.33 -1.21 -0.94
CA ALA A 11 7.66 0.00 -0.50
C ALA A 11 7.54 0.04 1.03
N THR A 12 7.76 1.22 1.61
CA THR A 12 7.51 1.47 3.03
C THR A 12 6.01 1.34 3.32
N PRO A 13 5.60 0.65 4.40
CA PRO A 13 4.19 0.59 4.81
C PRO A 13 3.60 1.99 5.01
N THR A 14 2.41 2.18 4.46
CA THR A 14 1.67 3.46 4.51
C THR A 14 0.78 3.57 5.74
N GLY A 15 0.47 2.44 6.38
CA GLY A 15 -0.48 2.36 7.49
C GLY A 15 -1.92 2.10 7.03
N ASP A 16 -2.19 2.16 5.73
CA ASP A 16 -3.45 1.75 5.14
C ASP A 16 -3.32 0.33 4.53
N PRO A 17 -4.05 -0.67 5.06
CA PRO A 17 -3.94 -2.04 4.59
C PRO A 17 -4.39 -2.26 3.13
N LEU A 18 -5.28 -1.41 2.58
CA LEU A 18 -5.67 -1.49 1.16
C LEU A 18 -4.56 -0.97 0.26
N VAL A 19 -3.95 0.16 0.63
CA VAL A 19 -2.80 0.73 -0.08
C VAL A 19 -1.59 -0.21 0.00
N ASP A 20 -1.28 -0.74 1.18
CA ASP A 20 -0.17 -1.66 1.39
C ASP A 20 -0.35 -2.95 0.58
N LYS A 21 -1.59 -3.46 0.47
CA LYS A 21 -1.91 -4.61 -0.40
C LYS A 21 -1.66 -4.30 -1.88
N ALA A 22 -2.00 -3.09 -2.34
CA ALA A 22 -1.74 -2.68 -3.72
C ALA A 22 -0.23 -2.56 -3.99
N LEU A 23 0.51 -1.91 -3.07
CA LEU A 23 1.96 -1.70 -3.19
C LEU A 23 2.77 -2.99 -3.13
N ASN A 24 2.35 -3.99 -2.36
CA ASN A 24 3.01 -5.30 -2.28
C ASN A 24 3.14 -6.00 -3.65
N ARG A 25 2.26 -5.68 -4.61
CA ARG A 25 2.33 -6.24 -5.97
C ARG A 25 3.55 -5.77 -6.76
N LEU A 26 4.16 -4.62 -6.40
CA LEU A 26 5.37 -4.14 -7.06
C LEU A 26 6.55 -5.13 -6.93
N GLY A 27 6.56 -5.94 -5.86
CA GLY A 27 7.60 -6.93 -5.63
C GLY A 27 7.65 -8.06 -6.68
N SER A 28 6.61 -8.27 -7.48
CA SER A 28 6.60 -9.29 -8.54
C SER A 28 7.15 -8.79 -9.88
N VAL A 29 7.19 -7.47 -10.10
CA VAL A 29 7.62 -6.85 -11.37
C VAL A 29 9.05 -7.26 -11.79
N PRO A 30 10.04 -7.32 -10.89
CA PRO A 30 11.39 -7.74 -11.26
C PRO A 30 11.48 -9.16 -11.84
N ALA A 31 10.57 -10.05 -11.43
CA ALA A 31 10.54 -11.44 -11.88
C ALA A 31 9.70 -11.64 -13.17
N ALA A 32 8.90 -10.65 -13.55
CA ALA A 32 8.06 -10.72 -14.73
C ALA A 32 8.84 -10.39 -16.02
N PRO A 33 8.47 -10.99 -17.17
CA PRO A 33 8.95 -10.57 -18.47
C PRO A 33 8.67 -9.08 -18.72
N VAL A 34 9.62 -8.39 -19.37
CA VAL A 34 9.49 -6.95 -19.67
C VAL A 34 8.25 -6.64 -20.52
N ALA A 35 7.83 -7.58 -21.38
CA ALA A 35 6.62 -7.45 -22.18
C ALA A 35 5.35 -7.30 -21.32
N ASP A 36 5.34 -7.88 -20.11
CA ASP A 36 4.19 -7.90 -19.21
C ASP A 36 4.21 -6.72 -18.22
N HIS A 37 5.30 -5.94 -18.19
CA HIS A 37 5.45 -4.83 -17.23
C HIS A 37 4.35 -3.78 -17.40
N GLY A 38 3.96 -3.48 -18.64
CA GLY A 38 2.90 -2.51 -18.91
C GLY A 38 1.57 -2.89 -18.25
N ASP A 39 1.12 -4.13 -18.48
CA ASP A 39 -0.12 -4.64 -17.93
C ASP A 39 -0.06 -4.77 -16.40
N LEU A 40 1.08 -5.20 -15.86
CA LEU A 40 1.31 -5.25 -14.40
C LEU A 40 1.23 -3.85 -13.78
N TYR A 41 1.89 -2.85 -14.37
CA TYR A 41 1.83 -1.48 -13.87
C TYR A 41 0.42 -0.90 -13.95
N ALA A 42 -0.31 -1.15 -15.04
CA ALA A 42 -1.71 -0.71 -15.16
C ALA A 42 -2.58 -1.33 -14.05
N ALA A 43 -2.48 -2.65 -13.84
CA ALA A 43 -3.24 -3.33 -12.80
C ALA A 43 -2.89 -2.87 -11.37
N ILE A 44 -1.62 -2.54 -11.11
CA ILE A 44 -1.18 -1.96 -9.83
C ILE A 44 -1.76 -0.57 -9.66
N HIS A 45 -1.72 0.26 -10.71
CA HIS A 45 -2.28 1.62 -10.68
C HIS A 45 -3.80 1.60 -10.43
N ASP A 46 -4.53 0.72 -11.10
CA ASP A 46 -5.98 0.57 -10.92
C ASP A 46 -6.32 0.11 -9.49
N SER A 47 -5.56 -0.85 -8.93
CA SER A 47 -5.76 -1.29 -7.54
C SER A 47 -5.38 -0.23 -6.51
N LEU A 48 -4.41 0.63 -6.82
CA LEU A 48 -4.06 1.76 -5.96
C LEU A 48 -5.17 2.82 -6.00
N LEU A 49 -5.72 3.12 -7.18
CA LEU A 49 -6.84 4.04 -7.33
C LEU A 49 -8.06 3.54 -6.55
N GLU A 50 -8.40 2.25 -6.70
CA GLU A 50 -9.49 1.61 -5.94
C GLU A 50 -9.27 1.70 -4.42
N ALA A 51 -8.03 1.48 -3.96
CA ALA A 51 -7.68 1.60 -2.54
C ALA A 51 -7.83 3.04 -2.02
N LEU A 52 -7.45 4.05 -2.82
CA LEU A 52 -7.53 5.45 -2.44
C LEU A 52 -8.96 6.02 -2.51
N ASP A 53 -9.78 5.52 -3.43
CA ASP A 53 -11.20 5.86 -3.53
C ASP A 53 -12.05 5.14 -2.47
N SER A 54 -11.52 4.07 -1.88
CA SER A 54 -12.17 3.41 -0.75
C SER A 54 -12.10 4.33 0.48
N GLU A 55 -13.25 4.57 1.12
CA GLU A 55 -13.29 5.32 2.37
C GLU A 55 -12.27 4.72 3.36
N PRO A 56 -11.31 5.51 3.88
CA PRO A 56 -10.41 5.04 4.92
C PRO A 56 -11.31 4.54 6.04
N GLY A 57 -11.18 3.26 6.38
CA GLY A 57 -11.97 2.67 7.45
C GLY A 57 -11.91 3.61 8.64
N LEU A 58 -13.06 4.14 9.05
CA LEU A 58 -13.25 4.92 10.27
C LEU A 58 -12.28 4.39 11.32
N PRO A 59 -11.51 5.26 12.02
CA PRO A 59 -10.65 4.79 13.09
C PRO A 59 -11.47 3.84 13.94
N ALA A 60 -10.95 2.62 14.20
CA ALA A 60 -11.49 1.79 15.27
C ALA A 60 -11.73 2.75 16.43
N ALA A 61 -13.01 2.87 16.82
CA ALA A 61 -13.55 4.01 17.56
C ALA A 61 -12.53 4.53 18.58
N PRO A 62 -12.45 5.87 18.81
CA PRO A 62 -11.54 6.37 19.83
C PRO A 62 -11.76 5.51 21.06
N ILE A 63 -10.68 4.95 21.62
CA ILE A 63 -10.71 4.48 22.99
C ILE A 63 -11.19 5.70 23.76
N ASN A 64 -12.50 5.74 24.03
CA ASN A 64 -13.08 6.42 25.15
C ASN A 64 -12.50 5.63 26.31
N THR A 65 -11.25 5.94 26.69
CA THR A 65 -10.96 5.99 28.11
C THR A 65 -12.04 6.92 28.65
N PRO A 66 -13.00 6.45 29.47
CA PRO A 66 -13.82 7.38 30.20
C PRO A 66 -12.81 8.28 30.90
N ARG A 67 -12.87 9.57 30.56
CA ARG A 67 -12.17 10.61 31.27
C ARG A 67 -12.48 10.33 32.73
N LEU A 68 -11.50 9.83 33.48
CA LEU A 68 -11.60 9.84 34.93
C LEU A 68 -11.44 11.33 35.27
N GLU A 69 -12.56 12.03 35.14
CA GLU A 69 -12.82 13.28 35.82
C GLU A 69 -12.72 12.91 37.30
N SER A 70 -11.48 12.87 37.80
CA SER A 70 -11.23 12.95 39.23
C SER A 70 -11.49 14.40 39.57
N ASP A 71 -12.79 14.68 39.70
CA ASP A 71 -13.33 15.88 40.28
C ASP A 71 -12.90 15.93 41.75
N SER A 72 -12.32 17.07 42.12
CA SER A 72 -12.10 17.60 43.47
C SER A 72 -11.06 16.95 44.39
#